data_AF-A0A963F2N2-F1
#
_entry.id   AF-A0A963F2N2-F1
#
_cell.length_a   1.000
_cell.length_b   1.000
_cell.length_c   1.000
_cell.angle_alpha   90.00
_cell.angle_beta   90.00
_cell.angle_gamma   90.00
#
_symmetry.space_group_name_H-M   'P 1'
#
loop_
_entity.id
_entity.type
_entity.pdbx_description
1 polymer ?
#
loop_
_entity_poly.entity_id
_entity_poly.type
_entity_poly.pdbx_seq_one_letter_code
_entity_poly.pdbx_strand_id
1 'polypeptide(L)'
;MDYSNRYQANFTKGGLMVLESRIVADLLLRGVDAAEWKQAIEIENVLSKRSLTTASTKAALIRNRLQTMSDGLWRLVRDGSKPVATHAVFAATINYSPLLGDFLDLVVRDLYCRFEDRLKPQHWDRYLEECRSRDPAMPEWTHSTQD
;
A
#
# COMPACT_ATOMS: atom_id res chain seq x y z
N MET A 1 -9.38 -17.62 -18.79
CA MET A 1 -8.27 -17.40 -17.85
C MET A 1 -8.06 -15.92 -17.79
N ASP A 2 -8.50 -15.29 -16.71
CA ASP A 2 -8.29 -13.86 -16.50
C ASP A 2 -6.83 -13.69 -16.11
N TYR A 3 -5.99 -13.19 -17.02
CA TYR A 3 -4.59 -12.89 -16.74
C TYR A 3 -4.58 -11.63 -15.85
N SER A 4 -4.89 -11.81 -14.57
CA SER A 4 -4.70 -10.76 -13.59
C SER A 4 -3.20 -10.54 -13.44
N ASN A 5 -2.70 -9.39 -13.87
CA ASN A 5 -1.32 -8.96 -13.63
C ASN A 5 -1.04 -9.05 -12.14
N ARG A 6 -0.24 -10.05 -11.74
CA ARG A 6 0.14 -10.31 -10.34
C ARG A 6 0.86 -9.10 -9.78
N TYR A 7 1.74 -8.50 -10.59
CA TYR A 7 2.50 -7.33 -10.18
C TYR A 7 1.94 -6.04 -10.79
N GLN A 8 1.58 -5.12 -9.89
CA GLN A 8 1.10 -3.80 -10.23
C GLN A 8 1.98 -2.73 -9.58
N ALA A 9 2.20 -1.60 -10.27
CA ALA A 9 2.95 -0.46 -9.77
C ALA A 9 2.15 0.37 -8.74
N ASN A 10 1.56 -0.29 -7.74
CA ASN A 10 0.76 0.36 -6.70
C ASN A 10 1.61 1.09 -5.66
N PHE A 11 2.93 0.85 -5.63
CA PHE A 11 3.87 1.50 -4.73
C PHE A 11 4.10 2.99 -5.06
N THR A 12 4.05 3.36 -6.34
CA THR A 12 4.20 4.75 -6.82
C THR A 12 3.07 5.66 -6.34
N LYS A 13 1.91 5.09 -6.00
CA LYS A 13 0.72 5.84 -5.61
C LYS A 13 0.80 6.39 -4.18
N GLY A 14 1.80 6.03 -3.38
CA GLY A 14 2.09 6.64 -2.08
C GLY A 14 2.55 5.65 -1.01
N GLY A 15 3.34 6.14 -0.05
CA GLY A 15 3.80 5.37 1.12
C GLY A 15 2.68 5.00 2.10
N LEU A 16 3.01 4.73 3.36
CA LEU A 16 2.04 4.24 4.34
C LEU A 16 0.95 5.24 4.72
N MET A 17 1.27 6.55 4.78
CA MET A 17 0.30 7.61 5.12
C MET A 17 -0.48 7.28 6.41
N VAL A 18 0.25 7.07 7.51
CA VAL A 18 -0.31 6.51 8.75
C VAL A 18 -1.40 7.40 9.35
N LEU A 19 -1.25 8.73 9.27
CA LEU A 19 -2.25 9.67 9.78
C LEU A 19 -3.54 9.62 8.96
N GLU A 20 -3.42 9.63 7.64
CA GLU A 20 -4.55 9.51 6.72
C GLU A 20 -5.22 8.12 6.86
N SER A 21 -4.41 7.09 7.10
CA SER A 21 -4.90 5.74 7.34
C SER A 21 -5.76 5.63 8.59
N ARG A 22 -5.50 6.43 9.64
CA ARG A 22 -6.38 6.51 10.81
C ARG A 22 -7.76 7.05 10.48
N ILE A 23 -7.79 8.10 9.66
CA ILE A 23 -9.03 8.75 9.24
C ILE A 23 -9.86 7.79 8.38
N VAL A 24 -9.22 7.12 7.42
CA VAL A 24 -9.91 6.12 6.58
C VAL A 24 -10.34 4.90 7.39
N ALA A 25 -9.53 4.43 8.34
CA ALA A 25 -9.92 3.34 9.24
C ALA A 25 -11.15 3.70 10.08
N ASP A 26 -11.24 4.94 10.58
CA ASP A 26 -12.44 5.43 11.28
C ASP A 26 -13.68 5.42 10.39
N LEU A 27 -13.58 5.94 9.15
CA LEU A 27 -14.67 5.90 8.17
C LEU A 27 -15.14 4.47 7.90
N LEU A 28 -14.20 3.53 7.73
CA LEU A 28 -14.50 2.11 7.52
C LEU A 28 -15.18 1.47 8.73
N LEU A 29 -14.71 1.77 9.95
CA LEU A 29 -15.30 1.26 11.19
C LEU A 29 -16.71 1.81 11.44
N ARG A 30 -17.00 3.03 11.00
CA ARG A 30 -18.35 3.61 11.04
C ARG A 30 -19.28 3.04 9.98
N GLY A 31 -18.75 2.33 8.98
CA GLY A 31 -19.56 1.72 7.91
C GLY A 31 -20.21 2.75 6.99
N VAL A 32 -19.54 3.89 6.76
CA VAL A 32 -20.10 4.98 5.94
C VAL A 32 -20.45 4.52 4.52
N ASP A 33 -21.55 5.04 3.99
CA ASP A 33 -21.98 4.74 2.63
C ASP A 33 -21.18 5.54 1.57
N ALA A 34 -21.53 5.40 0.28
CA ALA A 34 -20.84 6.09 -0.80
C ALA A 34 -21.06 7.62 -0.77
N ALA A 35 -22.22 8.09 -0.32
CA ALA A 35 -22.52 9.52 -0.23
C ALA A 35 -21.77 10.16 0.94
N GLU A 36 -21.78 9.51 2.10
CA GLU A 36 -21.03 9.91 3.29
C GLU A 36 -19.50 9.86 3.04
N TRP A 37 -19.02 8.85 2.32
CA TRP A 37 -17.62 8.77 1.91
C TRP A 37 -17.25 9.97 1.02
N LYS A 38 -18.07 10.26 0.01
CA LYS A 38 -17.85 11.40 -0.89
C LYS A 38 -17.87 12.72 -0.12
N GLN A 39 -18.83 12.89 0.79
CA GLN A 39 -18.93 14.04 1.67
C GLN A 39 -17.65 14.23 2.50
N ALA A 40 -17.18 13.19 3.19
CA ALA A 40 -15.98 13.28 4.02
C ALA A 40 -14.71 13.59 3.21
N ILE A 41 -14.51 12.91 2.08
CA ILE A 41 -13.25 12.98 1.32
C ILE A 41 -13.20 14.19 0.36
N GLU A 42 -14.29 14.47 -0.35
CA GLU A 42 -14.31 15.46 -1.44
C GLU A 42 -14.87 16.81 -1.02
N ILE A 43 -15.75 16.85 -0.01
CA ILE A 43 -16.39 18.10 0.42
C ILE A 43 -15.72 18.62 1.69
N GLU A 44 -15.63 17.78 2.73
CA GLU A 44 -14.99 18.13 4.00
C GLU A 44 -13.45 18.06 3.94
N ASN A 45 -12.91 17.35 2.94
CA ASN A 45 -11.48 17.15 2.75
C ASN A 45 -10.78 16.74 4.05
N VAL A 46 -11.31 15.72 4.73
CA VAL A 46 -10.79 15.27 6.04
C VAL A 46 -9.31 14.84 5.99
N LEU A 47 -8.77 14.53 4.82
CA LEU A 47 -7.35 14.24 4.61
C LEU A 47 -6.47 15.49 4.48
N SER A 48 -7.07 16.69 4.49
CA SER A 48 -6.44 18.00 4.41
C SER A 48 -5.43 18.11 3.25
N LYS A 49 -5.79 17.60 2.07
CA LYS A 49 -4.92 17.67 0.88
C LYS A 49 -5.17 18.95 0.09
N ARG A 50 -4.12 19.44 -0.58
CA ARG A 50 -4.16 20.66 -1.41
C ARG A 50 -5.11 20.56 -2.62
N SER A 51 -5.38 19.35 -3.09
CA SER A 51 -6.28 19.08 -4.21
C SER A 51 -7.22 17.95 -3.84
N LEU A 52 -8.49 18.09 -4.23
CA LEU A 52 -9.53 17.08 -4.04
C LEU A 52 -9.17 15.77 -4.77
N THR A 53 -8.65 15.87 -5.99
CA THR A 53 -8.19 14.69 -6.75
C THR A 53 -7.12 13.91 -5.98
N THR A 54 -6.21 14.62 -5.33
CA THR A 54 -5.19 13.99 -4.47
C THR A 54 -5.83 13.37 -3.24
N ALA A 55 -6.77 14.05 -2.57
CA ALA A 55 -7.50 13.49 -1.44
C ALA A 55 -8.21 12.17 -1.83
N SER A 56 -9.02 12.19 -2.89
CA SER A 56 -9.74 11.00 -3.38
C SER A 56 -8.80 9.87 -3.79
N THR A 57 -7.71 10.17 -4.50
CA THR A 57 -6.74 9.15 -4.92
C THR A 57 -6.05 8.48 -3.73
N LYS A 58 -5.60 9.27 -2.75
CA LYS A 58 -4.94 8.71 -1.54
C LYS A 58 -5.95 7.98 -0.66
N ALA A 59 -7.16 8.51 -0.49
CA ALA A 59 -8.23 7.87 0.27
C ALA A 59 -8.60 6.50 -0.33
N ALA A 60 -8.76 6.43 -1.66
CA ALA A 60 -9.05 5.18 -2.36
C ALA A 60 -7.91 4.16 -2.20
N LEU A 61 -6.65 4.58 -2.34
CA LEU A 61 -5.49 3.69 -2.13
C LEU A 61 -5.47 3.12 -0.71
N ILE A 62 -5.64 3.98 0.30
CA ILE A 62 -5.66 3.57 1.71
C ILE A 62 -6.83 2.63 1.97
N ARG A 63 -8.02 2.98 1.48
CA ARG A 63 -9.22 2.16 1.61
C ARG A 63 -9.00 0.76 1.03
N ASN A 64 -8.49 0.68 -0.19
CA ASN A 64 -8.21 -0.59 -0.86
C ASN A 64 -7.21 -1.43 -0.07
N ARG A 65 -6.15 -0.82 0.51
CA ARG A 65 -5.20 -1.52 1.38
C ARG A 65 -5.87 -2.08 2.63
N LEU A 66 -6.60 -1.23 3.36
CA LEU A 66 -7.24 -1.61 4.61
C LEU A 66 -8.34 -2.66 4.41
N GLN A 67 -9.10 -2.59 3.31
CA GLN A 67 -10.15 -3.56 3.00
C GLN A 67 -9.64 -4.97 2.71
N THR A 68 -8.33 -5.17 2.52
CA THR A 68 -7.74 -6.51 2.48
C THR A 68 -7.65 -7.17 3.86
N MET A 69 -7.94 -6.43 4.93
CA MET A 69 -7.83 -6.84 6.33
C MET A 69 -9.18 -6.74 7.04
N SER A 70 -9.30 -7.34 8.22
CA SER A 70 -10.51 -7.27 9.05
C SER A 70 -10.62 -5.98 9.87
N ASP A 71 -11.81 -5.74 10.41
CA ASP A 71 -12.14 -4.66 11.33
C ASP A 71 -11.20 -4.60 12.56
N GLY A 72 -10.70 -5.75 13.02
CA GLY A 72 -9.70 -5.86 14.07
C GLY A 72 -8.42 -5.08 13.74
N LEU A 73 -7.90 -5.20 12.51
CA LEU A 73 -6.74 -4.44 12.08
C LEU A 73 -7.07 -2.95 11.93
N TRP A 74 -8.28 -2.60 11.49
CA TRP A 74 -8.69 -1.21 11.37
C TRP A 74 -8.69 -0.50 12.73
N ARG A 75 -9.10 -1.20 13.80
CA ARG A 75 -9.01 -0.68 15.19
C ARG A 75 -7.55 -0.45 15.61
N LEU A 76 -6.63 -1.36 15.26
CA LEU A 76 -5.19 -1.16 15.52
C LEU A 76 -4.64 0.06 14.78
N VAL A 77 -5.08 0.30 13.55
CA VAL A 77 -4.70 1.49 12.79
C VAL A 77 -5.23 2.74 13.48
N ARG A 78 -6.53 2.80 13.80
CA ARG A 78 -7.21 3.97 14.38
C ARG A 78 -6.72 4.32 15.79
N ASP A 79 -6.65 3.32 16.67
CA ASP A 79 -6.48 3.53 18.13
C ASP A 79 -5.08 3.15 18.63
N GLY A 80 -4.34 2.35 17.87
CA GLY A 80 -3.02 1.86 18.29
C GLY A 80 -2.00 2.99 18.42
N SER A 81 -0.94 2.75 19.19
CA SER A 81 0.22 3.64 19.25
C SER A 81 0.85 3.85 17.87
N LYS A 82 1.70 4.87 17.72
CA LYS A 82 2.35 5.15 16.42
C LYS A 82 3.09 3.92 15.83
N PRO A 83 3.87 3.14 16.60
CA PRO A 83 4.47 1.90 16.08
C PRO A 83 3.43 0.86 15.66
N VAL A 84 2.40 0.63 16.48
CA VAL A 84 1.34 -0.36 16.19
C VAL A 84 0.58 -0.01 14.91
N ALA A 85 0.15 1.23 14.76
CA ALA A 85 -0.54 1.68 13.55
C ALA A 85 0.38 1.61 12.32
N THR A 86 1.66 1.97 12.47
CA THR A 86 2.64 1.83 11.37
C THR A 86 2.75 0.38 10.91
N HIS A 87 2.91 -0.56 11.83
CA HIS A 87 2.99 -1.99 11.50
C HIS A 87 1.67 -2.53 10.92
N ALA A 88 0.52 -2.11 11.45
CA ALA A 88 -0.79 -2.52 10.94
C ALA A 88 -1.01 -2.03 9.50
N VAL A 89 -0.70 -0.76 9.21
CA VAL A 89 -0.78 -0.20 7.85
C VAL A 89 0.24 -0.87 6.92
N PHE A 90 1.43 -1.20 7.41
CA PHE A 90 2.43 -1.92 6.64
C PHE A 90 1.95 -3.33 6.27
N ALA A 91 1.38 -4.08 7.23
CA ALA A 91 0.78 -5.39 6.97
C ALA A 91 -0.34 -5.31 5.92
N ALA A 92 -1.23 -4.31 6.02
CA ALA A 92 -2.27 -4.08 5.01
C ALA A 92 -1.68 -3.74 3.63
N THR A 93 -0.58 -2.99 3.58
CA THR A 93 0.11 -2.65 2.34
C THR A 93 0.76 -3.89 1.69
N ILE A 94 1.36 -4.77 2.50
CA ILE A 94 1.94 -6.04 2.03
C ILE A 94 0.84 -6.92 1.44
N ASN A 95 -0.26 -7.10 2.14
CA ASN A 95 -1.35 -7.96 1.70
C ASN A 95 -2.03 -7.45 0.41
N TYR A 96 -2.12 -6.12 0.26
CA TYR A 96 -2.62 -5.48 -0.94
C TYR A 96 -1.66 -5.55 -2.15
N SER A 97 -0.36 -5.70 -1.91
CA SER A 97 0.68 -5.58 -2.94
C SER A 97 1.57 -6.82 -2.98
N PRO A 98 1.24 -7.83 -3.81
CA PRO A 98 2.09 -9.01 -4.02
C PRO A 98 3.53 -8.63 -4.39
N LEU A 99 3.71 -7.56 -5.16
CA LEU A 99 5.04 -7.03 -5.51
C LEU A 99 5.86 -6.64 -4.26
N LEU A 100 5.22 -6.07 -3.23
CA LEU A 100 5.92 -5.70 -2.01
C LEU A 100 6.14 -6.92 -1.12
N GLY A 101 5.14 -7.80 -1.02
CA GLY A 101 5.24 -9.04 -0.26
C GLY A 101 6.38 -9.93 -0.75
N ASP A 102 6.44 -10.18 -2.06
CA ASP A 102 7.48 -11.01 -2.67
C ASP A 102 8.86 -10.34 -2.56
N PHE A 103 8.95 -9.01 -2.62
CA PHE A 103 10.23 -8.32 -2.37
C PHE A 103 10.74 -8.53 -0.95
N LEU A 104 9.85 -8.42 0.05
CA LEU A 104 10.21 -8.68 1.44
C LEU A 104 10.62 -10.14 1.65
N ASP A 105 9.89 -11.07 1.04
CA ASP A 105 10.09 -12.51 1.23
C ASP A 105 11.32 -13.06 0.49
N LEU A 106 11.58 -12.59 -0.72
CA LEU A 106 12.61 -13.16 -1.60
C LEU A 106 13.92 -12.39 -1.56
N VAL A 107 13.88 -11.08 -1.28
CA VAL A 107 15.07 -10.23 -1.29
C VAL A 107 15.48 -9.85 0.13
N VAL A 108 14.58 -9.21 0.88
CA VAL A 108 14.93 -8.68 2.21
C VAL A 108 15.23 -9.82 3.19
N ARG A 109 14.44 -10.91 3.15
CA ARG A 109 14.71 -12.12 3.94
C ARG A 109 16.08 -12.73 3.62
N ASP A 110 16.43 -12.87 2.34
CA ASP A 110 17.72 -13.44 1.92
C ASP A 110 18.89 -12.60 2.43
N LEU A 111 18.83 -11.28 2.23
CA LEU A 111 19.85 -10.35 2.72
C LEU A 111 20.01 -10.44 4.24
N TYR A 112 18.88 -10.50 4.97
CA TYR A 112 18.90 -10.66 6.41
C TYR A 112 19.53 -11.99 6.83
N CYS A 113 19.20 -13.10 6.17
CA CYS A 113 19.79 -14.41 6.42
C CYS A 113 21.30 -14.45 6.13
N ARG A 114 21.77 -13.62 5.19
CA ARG A 114 23.18 -13.45 4.85
C ARG A 114 23.90 -12.45 5.74
N PHE A 115 23.24 -11.86 6.73
CA PHE A 115 23.77 -10.80 7.60
C PHE A 115 24.26 -9.57 6.82
N GLU A 116 23.68 -9.31 5.65
CA GLU A 116 23.92 -8.08 4.90
C GLU A 116 23.21 -6.92 5.62
N ASP A 117 23.94 -5.84 5.89
CA ASP A 117 23.45 -4.71 6.67
C ASP A 117 22.69 -3.66 5.82
N ARG A 118 22.71 -3.81 4.49
CA ARG A 118 22.24 -2.77 3.56
C ARG A 118 21.42 -3.32 2.40
N LEU A 119 20.27 -2.68 2.20
CA LEU A 119 19.48 -2.83 0.97
C LEU A 119 19.93 -1.79 -0.07
N LYS A 120 20.70 -2.22 -1.07
CA LYS A 120 21.14 -1.41 -2.20
C LYS A 120 20.07 -1.33 -3.30
N PRO A 121 19.98 -0.22 -4.07
CA PRO A 121 19.04 -0.07 -5.19
C PRO A 121 19.09 -1.24 -6.20
N GLN A 122 20.30 -1.76 -6.47
CA GLN A 122 20.52 -2.90 -7.38
C GLN A 122 19.72 -4.17 -7.01
N HIS A 123 19.37 -4.35 -5.74
CA HIS A 123 18.52 -5.47 -5.33
C HIS A 123 17.08 -5.31 -5.80
N TRP A 124 16.60 -4.08 -5.86
CA TRP A 124 15.29 -3.76 -6.41
C TRP A 124 15.28 -3.95 -7.93
N ASP A 125 16.28 -3.44 -8.64
CA ASP A 125 16.39 -3.55 -10.10
C ASP A 125 16.38 -5.02 -10.54
N ARG A 126 17.23 -5.84 -9.91
CA ARG A 126 17.29 -7.29 -10.15
C ARG A 126 15.97 -7.99 -9.82
N TYR A 127 15.33 -7.61 -8.72
CA TYR A 127 14.04 -8.18 -8.36
C TYR A 127 12.96 -7.89 -9.40
N LEU A 128 12.92 -6.67 -9.95
CA LEU A 128 11.99 -6.32 -11.02
C LEU A 128 12.26 -7.09 -12.31
N GLU A 129 13.53 -7.36 -12.65
CA GLU A 129 13.89 -8.25 -13.75
C GLU A 129 13.36 -9.67 -13.54
N GLU A 130 13.51 -10.21 -12.33
CA GLU A 130 13.01 -11.54 -11.97
C GLU A 130 11.47 -11.58 -11.93
N CYS A 131 10.79 -10.49 -11.56
CA CYS A 131 9.33 -10.43 -11.55
C CYS A 131 8.73 -10.67 -12.95
N ARG A 132 9.37 -10.16 -14.02
CA ARG A 132 8.94 -10.41 -15.40
C ARG A 132 8.99 -11.89 -15.77
N SER A 133 9.97 -12.63 -15.25
CA SER A 133 10.05 -14.08 -15.48
C SER A 133 8.91 -14.85 -14.79
N ARG A 134 8.38 -14.31 -13.69
CA ARG A 134 7.31 -14.92 -12.87
C ARG A 134 5.91 -14.51 -13.31
N ASP A 135 5.77 -13.33 -13.91
CA ASP A 135 4.50 -12.80 -14.42
C ASP A 135 4.71 -12.27 -15.85
N PRO A 136 4.49 -13.12 -16.88
CA PRO A 136 4.63 -12.73 -18.28
C PRO A 136 3.68 -11.62 -18.72
N ALA A 137 2.61 -11.34 -17.96
CA ALA A 137 1.65 -10.29 -18.26
C ALA A 137 2.02 -8.95 -17.58
N MET A 138 3.06 -8.94 -16.74
CA MET A 138 3.58 -7.75 -16.09
C MET A 138 3.98 -6.69 -17.14
N PRO A 139 3.43 -5.46 -17.05
CA PRO A 139 3.71 -4.42 -18.02
C PRO A 139 5.14 -3.90 -17.86
N GLU A 140 5.74 -3.47 -18.97
CA GLU A 140 7.03 -2.79 -18.95
C GLU A 140 6.86 -1.39 -18.34
N TRP A 141 7.38 -1.22 -17.13
CA TRP A 141 7.42 0.08 -16.47
C TRP A 141 8.61 0.90 -16.96
N THR A 142 8.40 2.21 -17.14
CA THR A 142 9.49 3.16 -17.41
C THR A 142 10.44 3.25 -16.23
N HIS A 143 11.68 3.70 -16.47
CA HIS A 143 12.67 3.93 -15.40
C HIS A 143 12.09 4.83 -14.28
N SER A 144 11.38 5.89 -14.65
CA SER A 144 10.71 6.81 -13.71
C SER A 144 9.61 6.17 -12.84
N THR A 145 9.10 5.00 -13.22
CA THR A 145 8.10 4.25 -12.47
C THR A 145 8.76 3.20 -11.58
N GLN A 146 9.98 2.79 -11.93
CA GLN A 146 10.79 1.80 -11.19
C GLN A 146 11.61 2.45 -10.07
N ASP A 147 12.03 3.72 -10.24
CA ASP A 147 12.69 4.57 -9.23
C ASP A 147 11.74 5.03 -8.11
#